data_AF-A0A318SJK5-F1
#
_entry.id   AF-A0A318SJK5-F1
#
_cell.length_a   1.000
_cell.length_b   1.000
_cell.length_c   1.000
_cell.angle_alpha   90.00
_cell.angle_beta   90.00
_cell.angle_gamma   90.00
#
_symmetry.space_group_name_H-M   'P 1'
#
loop_
_entity.id
_entity.type
_entity.pdbx_description
1 polymer ?
#
loop_
_entity_poly.entity_id
_entity_poly.type
_entity_poly.pdbx_seq_one_letter_code
_entity_poly.pdbx_strand_id
1 'polypeptide(L)'
;MSPVTSGRLQRWLVTPNGTVDGFLLSDGTQVNVPPHLSATLLQSARTGDTVQVSGWRTPQVPVLRATRLAVGGRTIEDTPPAVGMPPPVPPEAGALAALSASGRVERLLYAPRGEPNGVLLDNGSIVRFPPHVGMAMGASLQPGSTVFARGWGSRSAQGTALEATALGPTAETARELFAGPGVEPPVAGPRDARGPRGPRDPGPVGAAGMPPPPVGGAPAVPPVGDAPPPPRPAS
;
A
#
# COMPACT_ATOMS: atom_id res chain seq x y z
N MET A 1 -30.91 -17.53 8.37
CA MET A 1 -30.44 -16.27 7.75
C MET A 1 -30.38 -16.49 6.25
N SER A 2 -31.07 -15.66 5.47
CA SER A 2 -31.02 -15.71 4.01
C SER A 2 -29.70 -15.11 3.49
N PRO A 3 -29.23 -15.52 2.29
CA PRO A 3 -28.09 -14.85 1.66
C PRO A 3 -28.45 -13.40 1.36
N VAL A 4 -27.50 -12.52 1.62
CA VAL A 4 -27.60 -11.09 1.35
C VAL A 4 -27.21 -10.82 -0.10
N THR A 5 -26.31 -11.63 -0.65
CA THR A 5 -25.94 -11.63 -2.08
C THR A 5 -25.55 -13.03 -2.56
N SER A 6 -25.59 -13.23 -3.87
CA SER A 6 -25.04 -14.41 -4.55
C SER A 6 -24.32 -13.96 -5.81
N GLY A 7 -23.13 -14.50 -6.06
CA GLY A 7 -22.36 -14.14 -7.25
C GLY A 7 -21.20 -15.10 -7.51
N ARG A 8 -20.54 -14.93 -8.65
CA ARG A 8 -19.37 -15.74 -9.00
C ARG A 8 -18.11 -15.15 -8.40
N LEU A 9 -17.34 -15.95 -7.66
CA LEU A 9 -16.03 -15.58 -7.14
C LEU A 9 -15.09 -15.29 -8.31
N GLN A 10 -14.66 -14.05 -8.44
CA GLN A 10 -13.80 -13.60 -9.54
C GLN A 10 -12.33 -13.57 -9.14
N ARG A 11 -12.02 -13.18 -7.90
CA ARG A 11 -10.64 -13.00 -7.45
C ARG A 11 -10.52 -13.14 -5.94
N TRP A 12 -9.49 -13.82 -5.47
CA TRP A 12 -9.11 -13.82 -4.05
C TRP A 12 -8.42 -12.52 -3.64
N LEU A 13 -8.73 -12.02 -2.46
CA LEU A 13 -8.01 -10.92 -1.83
C LEU A 13 -7.09 -11.48 -0.76
N VAL A 14 -5.81 -11.12 -0.87
CA VAL A 14 -4.76 -11.58 0.02
C VAL A 14 -4.18 -10.44 0.85
N THR A 15 -3.78 -10.79 2.06
CA THR A 15 -3.02 -9.95 2.98
C THR A 15 -1.53 -10.00 2.63
N PRO A 16 -0.73 -9.02 3.10
CA PRO A 16 0.73 -9.05 2.93
C PRO A 16 1.39 -10.32 3.48
N ASN A 17 0.78 -10.97 4.47
CA ASN A 17 1.21 -12.26 5.05
C ASN A 17 0.86 -13.49 4.18
N GLY A 18 0.21 -13.29 3.03
CA GLY A 18 -0.13 -14.36 2.09
C GLY A 18 -1.44 -15.10 2.41
N THR A 19 -2.12 -14.71 3.49
CA THR A 19 -3.43 -15.26 3.91
C THR A 19 -4.56 -14.57 3.15
N VAL A 20 -5.63 -15.30 2.83
CA VAL A 20 -6.84 -14.73 2.22
C VAL A 20 -7.68 -14.01 3.27
N ASP A 21 -7.99 -12.73 3.04
CA ASP A 21 -8.90 -11.91 3.87
C ASP A 21 -10.21 -11.53 3.14
N GLY A 22 -10.38 -11.99 1.90
CA GLY A 22 -11.58 -11.70 1.16
C GLY A 22 -11.57 -12.26 -0.26
N PHE A 23 -12.58 -11.87 -1.01
CA PHE A 23 -12.65 -12.10 -2.44
C PHE A 23 -13.54 -11.05 -3.10
N LEU A 24 -13.40 -10.92 -4.42
CA LEU A 24 -14.28 -10.13 -5.26
C LEU A 24 -15.27 -11.05 -5.97
N LEU A 25 -16.52 -10.62 -6.00
CA LEU A 25 -17.53 -11.19 -6.89
C LEU A 25 -17.44 -10.52 -8.27
N SER A 26 -17.98 -11.20 -9.28
CA SER A 26 -17.95 -10.75 -10.68
C SER A 26 -18.75 -9.46 -10.93
N ASP A 27 -19.65 -9.09 -10.02
CA ASP A 27 -20.37 -7.81 -10.03
C ASP A 27 -19.55 -6.66 -9.40
N GLY A 28 -18.34 -6.96 -8.95
CA GLY A 28 -17.46 -6.02 -8.25
C GLY A 28 -17.67 -5.95 -6.74
N THR A 29 -18.60 -6.69 -6.14
CA THR A 29 -18.79 -6.71 -4.69
C THR A 29 -17.55 -7.28 -4.00
N GLN A 30 -16.99 -6.53 -3.05
CA GLN A 30 -15.93 -6.98 -2.16
C GLN A 30 -16.53 -7.71 -0.96
N VAL A 31 -16.12 -8.95 -0.75
CA VAL A 31 -16.49 -9.74 0.43
C VAL A 31 -15.28 -9.87 1.34
N ASN A 32 -15.36 -9.30 2.54
CA ASN A 32 -14.35 -9.47 3.58
C ASN A 32 -14.68 -10.69 4.44
N VAL A 33 -13.66 -11.50 4.68
CA VAL A 33 -13.73 -12.68 5.55
C VAL A 33 -12.65 -12.57 6.63
N PRO A 34 -12.91 -13.05 7.85
CA PRO A 34 -11.86 -13.16 8.86
C PRO A 34 -10.72 -14.09 8.39
N PRO A 35 -9.46 -13.78 8.75
CA PRO A 35 -8.30 -14.55 8.29
C PRO A 35 -8.32 -16.01 8.73
N HIS A 36 -8.96 -16.34 9.86
CA HIS A 36 -9.09 -17.72 10.33
C HIS A 36 -9.94 -18.61 9.41
N LEU A 37 -10.78 -18.02 8.54
CA LEU A 37 -11.54 -18.77 7.53
C LEU A 37 -10.74 -19.04 6.24
N SER A 38 -9.55 -18.47 6.09
CA SER A 38 -8.75 -18.56 4.85
C SER A 38 -8.52 -20.00 4.39
N ALA A 39 -8.07 -20.87 5.30
CA ALA A 39 -7.76 -22.27 4.98
C ALA A 39 -9.00 -23.04 4.54
N THR A 40 -10.11 -22.89 5.25
CA THR A 40 -11.39 -23.56 4.94
C THR A 40 -11.97 -23.07 3.62
N LEU A 41 -11.87 -21.76 3.34
CA LEU A 41 -12.32 -21.16 2.09
C LEU A 41 -11.54 -21.68 0.89
N LEU A 42 -10.20 -21.71 0.98
CA LEU A 42 -9.36 -22.20 -0.10
C LEU A 42 -9.53 -23.70 -0.38
N GLN A 43 -9.96 -24.48 0.61
CA GLN A 43 -10.31 -25.90 0.43
C GLN A 43 -11.69 -26.10 -0.20
N SER A 44 -12.59 -25.13 -0.04
CA SER A 44 -14.02 -25.29 -0.39
C SER A 44 -14.44 -24.55 -1.65
N ALA A 45 -13.72 -23.49 -2.03
CA ALA A 45 -14.08 -22.60 -3.13
C ALA A 45 -12.88 -22.35 -4.05
N ARG A 46 -13.17 -22.07 -5.32
CA ARG A 46 -12.22 -21.63 -6.33
C ARG A 46 -12.77 -20.44 -7.10
N THR A 47 -11.88 -19.75 -7.82
CA THR A 47 -12.28 -18.74 -8.80
C THR A 47 -13.21 -19.37 -9.84
N GLY A 48 -14.33 -18.70 -10.11
CA GLY A 48 -15.38 -19.14 -11.02
C GLY A 48 -16.60 -19.74 -10.31
N ASP A 49 -16.46 -20.17 -9.06
CA ASP A 49 -17.55 -20.77 -8.27
C ASP A 49 -18.63 -19.74 -7.93
N THR A 50 -19.89 -20.19 -7.94
CA THR A 50 -21.01 -19.41 -7.41
C THR A 50 -21.04 -19.55 -5.89
N VAL A 51 -20.93 -18.42 -5.20
CA VAL A 51 -20.99 -18.33 -3.74
C VAL A 51 -22.22 -17.56 -3.31
N GLN A 52 -22.89 -18.04 -2.26
CA GLN A 52 -23.94 -17.32 -1.56
C GLN A 52 -23.36 -16.77 -0.26
N VAL A 53 -23.58 -15.49 0.01
CA VAL A 53 -22.96 -14.81 1.14
C VAL A 53 -24.02 -14.14 2.00
N SER A 54 -24.02 -14.49 3.29
CA SER A 54 -24.77 -13.81 4.33
C SER A 54 -23.81 -13.00 5.20
N GLY A 55 -24.29 -11.86 5.71
CA GLY A 55 -23.49 -10.99 6.55
C GLY A 55 -24.02 -9.57 6.56
N TRP A 56 -23.13 -8.60 6.74
CA TRP A 56 -23.49 -7.19 6.81
C TRP A 56 -22.90 -6.42 5.65
N ARG A 57 -23.75 -5.69 4.92
CA ARG A 57 -23.30 -4.72 3.92
C ARG A 57 -22.84 -3.46 4.61
N THR A 58 -21.76 -2.88 4.11
CA THR A 58 -21.34 -1.54 4.50
C THR A 58 -22.08 -0.52 3.64
N PRO A 59 -22.73 0.51 4.22
CA PRO A 59 -23.38 1.55 3.44
C PRO A 59 -22.41 2.26 2.49
N GLN A 60 -22.91 2.70 1.33
CA GLN A 60 -22.21 3.59 0.38
C GLN A 60 -20.98 3.01 -0.34
N VAL A 61 -20.53 1.81 0.00
CA VAL A 61 -19.46 1.09 -0.70
C VAL A 61 -19.89 -0.35 -1.01
N PRO A 62 -19.42 -0.96 -2.11
CA PRO A 62 -19.81 -2.32 -2.50
C PRO A 62 -19.06 -3.37 -1.65
N VAL A 63 -19.15 -3.26 -0.33
CA VAL A 63 -18.41 -4.08 0.64
C VAL A 63 -19.39 -4.85 1.51
N LEU A 64 -19.09 -6.12 1.73
CA LEU A 64 -19.86 -7.01 2.58
C LEU A 64 -18.91 -7.76 3.52
N ARG A 65 -19.18 -7.68 4.82
CA ARG A 65 -18.54 -8.55 5.82
C ARG A 65 -19.33 -9.84 5.95
N ALA A 66 -18.72 -10.97 5.57
CA ALA A 66 -19.39 -12.26 5.62
C ALA A 66 -19.44 -12.83 7.05
N THR A 67 -20.58 -13.40 7.41
CA THR A 67 -20.75 -14.27 8.59
C THR A 67 -20.96 -15.72 8.21
N ARG A 68 -21.54 -15.95 7.03
CA ARG A 68 -21.77 -17.27 6.49
C ARG A 68 -21.61 -17.24 4.98
N LEU A 69 -20.96 -18.26 4.46
CA LEU A 69 -20.78 -18.49 3.03
C LEU A 69 -21.31 -19.88 2.68
N ALA A 70 -21.96 -20.01 1.54
CA ALA A 70 -22.30 -21.31 0.98
C ALA A 70 -21.75 -21.43 -0.45
N VAL A 71 -21.07 -22.54 -0.73
CA VAL A 71 -20.40 -22.82 -2.00
C VAL A 71 -20.37 -24.33 -2.23
N GLY A 72 -20.77 -24.78 -3.43
CA GLY A 72 -20.72 -26.21 -3.79
C GLY A 72 -21.44 -27.14 -2.80
N GLY A 73 -22.55 -26.70 -2.19
CA GLY A 73 -23.28 -27.46 -1.17
C GLY A 73 -22.65 -27.47 0.23
N ARG A 74 -21.52 -26.80 0.43
CA ARG A 74 -20.86 -26.62 1.73
C ARG A 74 -21.25 -25.28 2.33
N THR A 75 -21.42 -25.24 3.65
CA THR A 75 -21.63 -24.01 4.42
C THR A 75 -20.42 -23.75 5.31
N ILE A 76 -19.91 -22.54 5.29
CA ILE A 76 -18.80 -22.04 6.10
C ILE A 76 -19.36 -20.92 6.96
N GLU A 77 -19.13 -20.98 8.27
CA GLU A 77 -19.63 -19.98 9.23
C GLU A 77 -18.47 -19.35 9.99
N ASP A 78 -18.53 -18.03 10.17
CA ASP A 78 -17.63 -17.27 11.03
C ASP A 78 -17.94 -17.60 12.49
N THR A 79 -17.38 -18.72 12.95
CA THR A 79 -17.35 -19.06 14.37
C THR A 79 -16.00 -18.61 14.91
N PRO A 80 -15.92 -17.54 15.71
CA PRO A 80 -14.66 -17.10 16.27
C PRO A 80 -14.01 -18.25 17.06
N PRO A 81 -12.66 -18.35 17.07
CA PRO A 81 -11.96 -19.35 17.85
C PRO A 81 -12.43 -19.34 19.31
N ALA A 82 -12.65 -20.51 19.89
CA ALA A 82 -13.14 -20.62 21.26
C ALA A 82 -12.18 -19.93 22.25
N VAL A 83 -12.75 -19.10 23.13
CA VAL A 83 -11.99 -18.40 24.18
C VAL A 83 -11.30 -19.43 25.08
N GLY A 84 -9.98 -19.32 25.25
CA GLY A 84 -9.19 -20.23 26.09
C GLY A 84 -8.55 -21.41 25.35
N MET A 85 -8.82 -21.61 24.06
CA MET A 85 -7.97 -22.48 23.24
C MET A 85 -6.67 -21.76 22.90
N PRO A 86 -5.52 -22.46 22.89
CA PRO A 86 -4.30 -21.88 22.34
C PRO A 86 -4.59 -21.43 20.90
N PRO A 87 -4.12 -20.24 20.48
CA PRO A 87 -4.33 -19.79 19.11
C PRO A 87 -3.79 -20.88 18.17
N PRO A 88 -4.50 -21.18 17.06
CA PRO A 88 -3.95 -22.08 16.05
C PRO A 88 -2.56 -21.57 15.69
N VAL A 89 -1.61 -22.49 15.55
CA VAL A 89 -0.24 -22.14 15.13
C VAL A 89 -0.39 -21.27 13.89
N PRO A 90 0.11 -20.02 13.91
CA PRO A 90 0.03 -19.17 12.74
C PRO A 90 0.57 -19.98 11.55
N PRO A 91 -0.11 -20.01 10.40
CA PRO A 91 0.51 -20.52 9.20
C PRO A 91 1.87 -19.83 9.10
N GLU A 92 2.95 -20.59 8.85
CA GLU A 92 4.30 -20.05 8.82
C GLU A 92 4.24 -18.76 8.01
N ALA A 93 4.40 -17.62 8.70
CA ALA A 93 4.37 -16.33 8.05
C ALA A 93 5.58 -16.40 7.12
N GLY A 94 5.33 -16.64 5.83
CA GLY A 94 6.38 -16.64 4.84
C GLY A 94 7.12 -15.33 5.05
N ALA A 95 8.40 -15.42 5.41
CA ALA A 95 9.17 -14.27 5.86
C ALA A 95 8.92 -13.14 4.88
N LEU A 96 8.32 -12.04 5.38
CA LEU A 96 7.89 -10.95 4.51
C LEU A 96 9.09 -10.50 3.70
N ALA A 97 8.96 -10.58 2.38
CA ALA A 97 10.00 -10.13 1.47
C ALA A 97 9.83 -8.63 1.25
N ALA A 98 10.96 -7.93 1.07
CA ALA A 98 10.92 -6.60 0.50
C ALA A 98 10.40 -6.72 -0.94
N LEU A 99 9.26 -6.09 -1.22
CA LEU A 99 8.58 -6.11 -2.51
C LEU A 99 8.32 -4.68 -2.98
N SER A 100 8.24 -4.54 -4.29
CA SER A 100 7.69 -3.35 -4.95
C SER A 100 6.65 -3.78 -5.96
N ALA A 101 5.58 -2.99 -6.09
CA ALA A 101 4.56 -3.17 -7.11
C ALA A 101 4.33 -1.84 -7.82
N SER A 102 4.09 -1.92 -9.13
CA SER A 102 3.65 -0.77 -9.92
C SER A 102 2.62 -1.21 -10.94
N GLY A 103 1.71 -0.31 -11.29
CA GLY A 103 0.61 -0.58 -12.22
C GLY A 103 -0.44 0.51 -12.17
N ARG A 104 -1.53 0.31 -12.91
CA ARG A 104 -2.73 1.13 -12.76
C ARG A 104 -3.61 0.53 -11.67
N VAL A 105 -4.25 1.40 -10.91
CA VAL A 105 -5.29 0.97 -9.97
C VAL A 105 -6.45 0.41 -10.78
N GLU A 106 -6.73 -0.88 -10.62
CA GLU A 106 -7.95 -1.49 -11.10
C GLU A 106 -9.12 -1.04 -10.22
N ARG A 107 -8.91 -1.04 -8.89
CA ARG A 107 -9.90 -0.60 -7.91
C ARG A 107 -9.34 -0.33 -6.52
N LEU A 108 -10.11 0.46 -5.77
CA LEU A 108 -9.93 0.64 -4.34
C LEU A 108 -10.44 -0.60 -3.57
N LEU A 109 -9.72 -0.97 -2.53
CA LEU A 109 -10.11 -2.00 -1.57
C LEU A 109 -10.42 -1.37 -0.22
N TYR A 110 -11.32 -2.01 0.52
CA TYR A 110 -11.85 -1.45 1.76
C TYR A 110 -11.67 -2.38 2.96
N ALA A 111 -11.51 -1.80 4.14
CA ALA A 111 -11.64 -2.48 5.41
C ALA A 111 -13.11 -2.86 5.66
N PRO A 112 -13.41 -3.78 6.60
CA PRO A 112 -14.79 -4.22 6.88
C PRO A 112 -15.77 -3.09 7.23
N ARG A 113 -15.29 -1.95 7.71
CA ARG A 113 -16.09 -0.76 8.04
C ARG A 113 -16.27 0.21 6.87
N GLY A 114 -15.72 -0.09 5.69
CA GLY A 114 -15.81 0.74 4.48
C GLY A 114 -14.72 1.78 4.32
N GLU A 115 -13.69 1.74 5.17
CA GLU A 115 -12.54 2.64 5.06
C GLU A 115 -11.59 2.14 3.96
N PRO A 116 -11.06 3.00 3.08
CA PRO A 116 -10.11 2.59 2.05
C PRO A 116 -8.81 2.08 2.68
N ASN A 117 -8.44 0.83 2.44
CA ASN A 117 -7.28 0.19 3.07
C ASN A 117 -6.33 -0.51 2.08
N GLY A 118 -6.55 -0.31 0.78
CA GLY A 118 -5.66 -0.82 -0.24
C GLY A 118 -6.12 -0.49 -1.64
N VAL A 119 -5.31 -0.90 -2.60
CA VAL A 119 -5.65 -0.92 -4.03
C VAL A 119 -5.32 -2.29 -4.61
N LEU A 120 -6.18 -2.72 -5.53
CA LEU A 120 -5.88 -3.80 -6.47
C LEU A 120 -5.35 -3.17 -7.76
N LEU A 121 -4.18 -3.60 -8.20
CA LEU A 121 -3.57 -3.16 -9.47
C LEU A 121 -4.01 -4.07 -10.62
N ASP A 122 -3.91 -3.56 -11.86
CA ASP A 122 -4.30 -4.29 -13.08
C ASP A 122 -3.52 -5.61 -13.28
N ASN A 123 -2.28 -5.66 -12.80
CA ASN A 123 -1.45 -6.87 -12.81
C ASN A 123 -1.84 -7.89 -11.72
N GLY A 124 -2.87 -7.60 -10.91
CA GLY A 124 -3.37 -8.45 -9.84
C GLY A 124 -2.64 -8.31 -8.50
N SER A 125 -1.66 -7.41 -8.39
CA SER A 125 -0.99 -7.12 -7.12
C SER A 125 -1.90 -6.31 -6.19
N ILE A 126 -1.85 -6.61 -4.90
CA ILE A 126 -2.58 -5.88 -3.87
C ILE A 126 -1.60 -5.04 -3.05
N VAL A 127 -1.84 -3.74 -2.98
CA VAL A 127 -1.08 -2.83 -2.12
C VAL A 127 -1.99 -2.44 -0.96
N ARG A 128 -1.62 -2.83 0.26
CA ARG A 128 -2.33 -2.44 1.49
C ARG A 128 -1.67 -1.21 2.11
N PHE A 129 -2.49 -0.42 2.79
CA PHE A 129 -2.07 0.73 3.57
C PHE A 129 -3.10 1.02 4.67
N PRO A 130 -2.73 1.76 5.72
CA PRO A 130 -3.68 2.14 6.75
C PRO A 130 -4.87 2.96 6.22
N PRO A 131 -6.04 2.86 6.86
CA PRO A 131 -7.21 3.67 6.53
C PRO A 131 -6.94 5.17 6.36
N HIS A 132 -6.17 5.77 7.28
CA HIS A 132 -5.86 7.20 7.23
C HIS A 132 -5.06 7.60 5.98
N VAL A 133 -4.19 6.71 5.49
CA VAL A 133 -3.44 6.90 4.25
C VAL A 133 -4.38 6.86 3.05
N GLY A 134 -5.29 5.89 3.02
CA GLY A 134 -6.31 5.77 1.98
C GLY A 134 -7.22 7.00 1.91
N MET A 135 -7.59 7.56 3.06
CA MET A 135 -8.38 8.79 3.13
C MET A 135 -7.59 10.01 2.62
N ALA A 136 -6.30 10.12 2.98
CA ALA A 136 -5.46 11.23 2.55
C ALA A 136 -5.13 11.20 1.04
N MET A 137 -5.02 10.02 0.45
CA MET A 137 -4.63 9.83 -0.96
C MET A 137 -5.75 9.38 -1.89
N GLY A 138 -6.99 9.34 -1.43
CA GLY A 138 -8.13 8.79 -2.18
C GLY A 138 -8.29 9.36 -3.60
N ALA A 139 -8.03 10.65 -3.82
CA ALA A 139 -8.09 11.27 -5.14
C ALA A 139 -7.01 10.75 -6.11
N SER A 140 -5.83 10.38 -5.60
CA SER A 140 -4.72 9.85 -6.40
C SER A 140 -4.81 8.34 -6.62
N LEU A 141 -5.64 7.65 -5.83
CA LEU A 141 -5.80 6.19 -5.86
C LEU A 141 -7.06 5.75 -6.61
N GLN A 142 -7.67 6.63 -7.41
CA GLN A 142 -8.84 6.28 -8.21
C GLN A 142 -8.53 5.21 -9.26
N PRO A 143 -9.51 4.39 -9.67
CA PRO A 143 -9.35 3.48 -10.80
C PRO A 143 -8.78 4.18 -12.04
N GLY A 144 -7.78 3.57 -12.66
CA GLY A 144 -7.03 4.11 -13.81
C GLY A 144 -5.77 4.90 -13.46
N SER A 145 -5.62 5.38 -12.22
CA SER A 145 -4.42 6.08 -11.77
C SER A 145 -3.21 5.15 -11.73
N THR A 146 -2.04 5.65 -12.12
CA THR A 146 -0.77 4.94 -11.94
C THR A 146 -0.32 5.03 -10.49
N VAL A 147 0.14 3.91 -9.96
CA VAL A 147 0.67 3.80 -8.59
C VAL A 147 1.95 2.99 -8.61
N PHE A 148 2.91 3.42 -7.81
CA PHE A 148 4.06 2.67 -7.34
C PHE A 148 3.98 2.54 -5.82
N ALA A 149 4.27 1.34 -5.32
CA ALA A 149 4.42 1.07 -3.91
C ALA A 149 5.63 0.20 -3.64
N ARG A 150 6.28 0.42 -2.50
CA ARG A 150 7.29 -0.48 -1.93
C ARG A 150 6.95 -0.81 -0.49
N GLY A 151 7.41 -1.95 -0.01
CA GLY A 151 7.25 -2.34 1.38
C GLY A 151 7.45 -3.83 1.56
N TRP A 152 6.68 -4.43 2.46
CA TRP A 152 6.88 -5.80 2.93
C TRP A 152 5.67 -6.64 2.61
N GLY A 153 5.90 -7.83 2.06
CA GLY A 153 4.80 -8.65 1.58
C GLY A 153 5.20 -10.06 1.19
N SER A 154 4.30 -10.74 0.49
CA SER A 154 4.50 -12.10 0.04
C SER A 154 3.91 -12.31 -1.35
N ARG A 155 4.44 -13.34 -2.02
CA ARG A 155 3.89 -13.90 -3.24
C ARG A 155 3.36 -15.29 -2.92
N SER A 156 2.05 -15.50 -3.01
CA SER A 156 1.39 -16.78 -2.78
C SER A 156 0.69 -17.27 -4.05
N ALA A 157 0.17 -18.50 -4.01
CA ALA A 157 -0.60 -19.05 -5.13
C ALA A 157 -1.89 -18.27 -5.41
N GLN A 158 -2.40 -17.51 -4.43
CA GLN A 158 -3.62 -16.72 -4.54
C GLN A 158 -3.37 -15.29 -5.05
N GLY A 159 -2.13 -14.82 -5.00
CA GLY A 159 -1.75 -13.49 -5.47
C GLY A 159 -0.50 -12.93 -4.81
N THR A 160 -0.17 -11.68 -5.17
CA THR A 160 0.90 -10.92 -4.54
C THR A 160 0.29 -9.80 -3.71
N ALA A 161 0.72 -9.64 -2.47
CA ALA A 161 0.34 -8.51 -1.64
C ALA A 161 1.53 -7.94 -0.89
N LEU A 162 1.55 -6.63 -0.70
CA LEU A 162 2.47 -5.94 0.21
C LEU A 162 1.77 -4.87 1.04
N GLU A 163 2.28 -4.65 2.24
CA GLU A 163 1.99 -3.45 3.05
C GLU A 163 2.92 -2.34 2.57
N ALA A 164 2.37 -1.22 2.12
CA ALA A 164 3.16 -0.11 1.60
C ALA A 164 3.89 0.62 2.73
N THR A 165 5.21 0.69 2.65
CA THR A 165 6.03 1.61 3.44
C THR A 165 6.31 2.90 2.68
N ALA A 166 6.24 2.86 1.35
CA ALA A 166 6.19 4.05 0.50
C ALA A 166 5.15 3.89 -0.62
N LEU A 167 4.47 4.98 -0.97
CA LEU A 167 3.42 5.01 -2.00
C LEU A 167 3.44 6.34 -2.76
N GLY A 168 3.26 6.28 -4.07
CA GLY A 168 3.09 7.46 -4.92
C GLY A 168 2.73 7.08 -6.35
N PRO A 169 2.63 8.05 -7.27
CA PRO A 169 2.32 7.75 -8.66
C PRO A 169 3.50 7.08 -9.40
N THR A 170 4.74 7.39 -9.02
CA THR A 170 5.97 6.79 -9.55
C THR A 170 6.95 6.45 -8.44
N ALA A 171 8.00 5.68 -8.75
CA ALA A 171 9.05 5.35 -7.78
C ALA A 171 9.79 6.59 -7.25
N GLU A 172 9.99 7.60 -8.09
CA GLU A 172 10.71 8.83 -7.70
C GLU A 172 9.87 9.76 -6.82
N THR A 173 8.55 9.69 -6.95
CA THR A 173 7.60 10.55 -6.22
C THR A 173 6.92 9.81 -5.06
N ALA A 174 7.32 8.56 -4.81
CA ALA A 174 6.81 7.76 -3.72
C ALA A 174 7.16 8.40 -2.38
N ARG A 175 6.16 8.58 -1.54
CA ARG A 175 6.29 9.18 -0.21
C ARG A 175 6.32 8.05 0.81
N GLU A 176 7.25 8.12 1.75
CA GLU A 176 7.26 7.22 2.90
C GLU A 176 5.97 7.42 3.70
N LEU A 177 5.26 6.32 3.94
CA LEU A 177 4.01 6.27 4.71
C LEU A 177 4.28 6.07 6.19
N PHE A 178 5.38 5.39 6.49
CA PHE A 178 5.90 5.20 7.83
C PHE A 178 7.41 5.40 7.77
N ALA A 179 7.98 6.14 8.72
CA ALA A 179 9.33 5.83 9.15
C ALA A 179 9.25 4.47 9.84
N GLY A 180 9.51 3.37 9.13
CA GLY A 180 9.43 2.04 9.73
C GLY A 180 10.38 1.92 10.94
N PRO A 181 10.12 1.03 11.92
CA PRO A 181 11.10 0.76 12.95
C PRO A 181 12.37 0.15 12.31
N GLY A 182 13.40 1.00 12.14
CA GLY A 182 14.80 0.58 12.06
C GLY A 182 15.41 0.17 10.72
N VAL A 183 14.86 0.52 9.54
CA VAL A 183 15.55 0.22 8.26
C VAL A 183 15.44 1.37 7.27
N GLU A 184 16.56 2.05 7.05
CA GLU A 184 16.77 2.95 5.92
C GLU A 184 16.75 2.12 4.60
N PRO A 185 16.03 2.54 3.56
CA PRO A 185 15.96 1.79 2.31
C PRO A 185 17.36 1.70 1.66
N PRO A 186 17.78 0.53 1.13
CA PRO A 186 19.03 0.44 0.39
C PRO A 186 18.91 1.27 -0.88
N VAL A 187 19.72 2.33 -0.99
CA VAL A 187 20.03 3.01 -2.24
C VAL A 187 20.64 1.99 -3.20
N ALA A 188 19.97 1.74 -4.32
CA ALA A 188 20.59 1.07 -5.46
C ALA A 188 21.50 2.09 -6.16
N GLY A 189 22.73 2.22 -5.68
CA GLY A 189 23.80 2.93 -6.39
C GLY A 189 24.58 1.95 -7.29
N PRO A 190 25.02 2.37 -8.50
CA PRO A 190 25.80 1.51 -9.38
C PRO A 190 27.14 1.12 -8.73
N ARG A 191 27.54 -0.14 -8.94
CA ARG A 191 28.84 -0.69 -8.55
C ARG A 191 29.95 0.03 -9.32
N ASP A 192 30.79 0.78 -8.61
CA ASP A 192 32.15 1.08 -9.07
C ASP A 192 33.15 0.40 -8.16
N ALA A 193 33.84 -0.59 -8.71
CA ALA A 193 34.96 -1.26 -8.10
C ALA A 193 36.14 -0.28 -7.97
N ARG A 194 36.59 -0.01 -6.73
CA ARG A 194 37.97 0.40 -6.48
C ARG A 194 38.43 -0.04 -5.09
N GLY A 195 39.52 -0.80 -5.07
CA GLY A 195 40.02 -1.58 -3.93
C GLY A 195 40.62 -0.79 -2.76
N PRO A 196 41.17 -1.51 -1.76
CA PRO A 196 41.43 -0.96 -0.43
C PRO A 196 42.75 -0.19 -0.35
N ARG A 197 42.76 0.95 0.36
CA ARG A 197 43.98 1.54 0.95
C ARG A 197 43.72 1.85 2.42
N GLY A 198 44.64 1.36 3.27
CA GLY A 198 44.54 1.37 4.73
C GLY A 198 44.73 2.74 5.39
N PRO A 199 44.66 2.78 6.74
CA PRO A 199 44.49 4.01 7.50
C PRO A 199 45.83 4.69 7.80
N ARG A 200 45.86 6.03 7.73
CA ARG A 200 46.83 6.87 8.44
C ARG A 200 46.12 8.03 9.12
N ASP A 201 46.42 8.17 10.40
CA ASP A 201 45.91 9.12 11.38
C ASP A 201 46.32 10.58 11.08
N PRO A 202 45.57 11.59 11.56
CA PRO A 202 45.80 13.00 11.24
C PRO A 202 46.59 13.76 12.32
N GLY A 203 47.39 14.74 11.89
CA GLY A 203 47.84 15.83 12.76
C GLY A 203 48.62 16.90 12.01
N PRO A 204 48.15 18.16 11.96
CA PRO A 204 48.99 19.30 11.62
C PRO A 204 49.28 20.15 12.85
N VAL A 205 50.55 20.54 13.01
CA VAL A 205 50.99 21.62 13.91
C VAL A 205 51.64 22.73 13.09
N GLY A 206 51.25 23.97 13.40
CA GLY A 206 52.20 25.08 13.47
C GLY A 206 52.35 26.03 12.29
N ALA A 207 51.62 27.15 12.40
CA ALA A 207 52.11 28.54 12.31
C ALA A 207 52.67 29.10 10.98
N ALA A 208 52.05 30.17 10.49
CA ALA A 208 52.46 31.56 10.76
C ALA A 208 52.07 32.51 9.61
N GLY A 209 51.50 33.68 9.94
CA GLY A 209 51.49 34.86 9.06
C GLY A 209 50.15 35.59 8.88
N MET A 210 49.79 36.44 9.84
CA MET A 210 48.92 37.63 9.64
C MET A 210 49.77 38.78 9.00
N PRO A 211 49.24 39.89 8.42
CA PRO A 211 48.05 40.65 8.83
C PRO A 211 47.26 41.32 7.64
N PRO A 212 46.49 42.44 7.78
CA PRO A 212 45.04 42.45 7.56
C PRO A 212 44.58 43.49 6.48
N PRO A 213 43.35 44.07 6.52
CA PRO A 213 42.39 44.11 5.40
C PRO A 213 42.42 45.41 4.56
N PRO A 214 41.51 45.56 3.58
CA PRO A 214 40.56 46.67 3.77
C PRO A 214 39.09 46.33 3.49
N VAL A 215 38.26 46.97 4.31
CA VAL A 215 36.81 47.20 4.21
C VAL A 215 36.45 47.98 2.94
N GLY A 216 35.31 47.66 2.32
CA GLY A 216 34.71 48.55 1.32
C GLY A 216 33.47 48.00 0.61
N GLY A 217 32.30 48.55 0.95
CA GLY A 217 31.25 48.84 -0.04
C GLY A 217 30.12 47.81 -0.23
N ALA A 218 28.99 48.05 0.43
CA ALA A 218 27.68 47.90 -0.21
C ALA A 218 27.14 49.33 -0.50
N PRO A 219 26.04 49.56 -1.25
CA PRO A 219 25.19 48.65 -2.03
C PRO A 219 24.89 49.17 -3.46
N ALA A 220 24.22 48.38 -4.31
CA ALA A 220 23.43 48.93 -5.42
C ALA A 220 22.28 47.99 -5.82
N VAL A 221 21.07 48.43 -5.49
CA VAL A 221 19.78 47.93 -5.97
C VAL A 221 19.52 48.45 -7.39
N PRO A 222 19.08 47.63 -8.36
CA PRO A 222 18.59 48.12 -9.64
C PRO A 222 17.10 48.57 -9.56
N PRO A 223 16.69 49.53 -10.41
CA PRO A 223 15.40 50.21 -10.30
C PRO A 223 14.20 49.41 -10.83
N VAL A 224 13.06 49.78 -10.25
CA VAL A 224 11.68 49.42 -10.60
C VAL A 224 11.38 49.75 -12.07
N GLY A 225 10.93 48.74 -12.81
CA GLY A 225 10.34 48.90 -14.14
C GLY A 225 8.83 49.17 -14.04
N ASP A 226 8.41 50.29 -14.60
CA ASP A 226 7.04 50.76 -14.75
C ASP A 226 6.25 49.83 -15.70
N ALA A 227 5.11 49.31 -15.26
CA ALA A 227 4.20 48.50 -16.08
C ALA A 227 2.97 49.33 -16.50
N PRO A 228 2.55 49.28 -17.78
CA PRO A 228 1.47 50.13 -18.31
C PRO A 228 0.05 49.71 -17.86
N PRO A 229 -0.92 50.66 -17.82
CA PRO A 229 -2.32 50.44 -17.40
C PRO A 229 -3.22 49.74 -18.46
N PRO A 230 -4.47 49.36 -18.12
CA PRO A 230 -5.14 48.12 -18.58
C PRO A 230 -6.15 48.28 -19.74
N PRO A 231 -6.62 47.19 -20.36
CA PRO A 231 -7.84 47.21 -21.18
C PRO A 231 -9.13 47.09 -20.33
N ARG A 232 -10.18 47.81 -20.76
CA ARG A 232 -11.50 47.91 -20.11
C ARG A 232 -12.38 46.67 -20.37
N PRO A 233 -13.37 46.37 -19.50
CA PRO A 233 -14.34 45.31 -19.75
C PRO A 233 -15.29 45.67 -20.90
N ALA A 234 -15.64 44.67 -21.72
CA ALA A 234 -16.68 44.76 -22.74
C ALA A 234 -18.08 44.80 -22.09
N SER A 235 -18.98 45.56 -22.71
CA SER A 235 -20.39 45.75 -22.33
C SER A 235 -21.24 44.50 -22.47
#